data_AF-A0A258B862-F1
#
_entry.id   AF-A0A258B862-F1
#
_cell.length_a   1.000
_cell.length_b   1.000
_cell.length_c   1.000
_cell.angle_alpha   90.00
_cell.angle_beta   90.00
_cell.angle_gamma   90.00
#
_symmetry.space_group_name_H-M   'P 1'
#
loop_
_entity.id
_entity.type
_entity.pdbx_description
1 polymer ?
#
loop_
_entity_poly.entity_id
_entity_poly.type
_entity_poly.pdbx_seq_one_letter_code
_entity_poly.pdbx_strand_id
1 'polypeptide(L)'
;ASPEAASSTEFGETQEPVVGLMTEWLNGNELSKRAAGGNLGGTMRLGAFDASLTTGSLVSRIYGATSISERHRHRYEVNRDYIPKLEACGLKFSGMSPDGLLPEIVERDDHPWFVGVQYHPELKSRPFAPHPLFKSFIDAAKVRSRLV
;
A
#
# COMPACT_ATOMS: atom_id res chain seq x y z
N ALA A 1 2.54 -21.51 4.95
CA ALA A 1 2.70 -20.38 5.88
C ALA A 1 1.76 -20.60 7.05
N SER A 2 2.26 -20.59 8.29
CA SER A 2 1.37 -20.56 9.46
C SER A 2 0.85 -19.13 9.62
N PRO A 3 -0.46 -18.86 9.55
CA PRO A 3 -1.01 -17.51 9.70
C PRO A 3 -0.60 -16.83 11.01
N GLU A 4 -0.38 -17.63 12.06
CA GLU A 4 -0.04 -17.18 13.40
C GLU A 4 1.36 -16.56 13.50
N ALA A 5 2.25 -16.91 12.56
CA ALA A 5 3.60 -16.36 12.51
C ALA A 5 3.69 -15.09 11.63
N ALA A 6 2.66 -14.75 10.85
CA ALA A 6 2.70 -13.62 9.93
C ALA A 6 2.93 -12.29 10.67
N SER A 7 4.00 -11.58 10.34
CA SER A 7 4.32 -10.29 10.98
C SER A 7 5.10 -9.35 10.06
N SER A 8 5.34 -8.13 10.55
CA SER A 8 6.34 -7.22 10.01
C SER A 8 7.67 -7.43 10.74
N THR A 9 8.79 -7.38 10.02
CA THR A 9 10.14 -7.40 10.64
C THR A 9 10.41 -6.17 11.49
N GLU A 10 9.59 -5.12 11.38
CA GLU A 10 9.60 -3.96 12.27
C GLU A 10 9.37 -4.33 13.74
N PHE A 11 8.59 -5.38 14.00
CA PHE A 11 8.19 -5.76 15.36
C PHE A 11 9.02 -6.91 15.96
N GLY A 12 10.07 -7.35 15.26
CA GLY A 12 10.95 -8.43 15.69
C GLY A 12 11.10 -9.53 14.64
N GLU A 13 11.92 -10.54 14.97
CA GLU A 13 12.13 -11.69 14.09
C GLU A 13 10.83 -12.48 13.89
N THR A 14 10.58 -12.88 12.65
CA THR A 14 9.46 -13.74 12.28
C THR A 14 9.87 -14.72 11.18
N GLN A 15 9.25 -15.90 11.19
CA GLN A 15 9.39 -16.90 10.13
C GLN A 15 8.50 -16.58 8.91
N GLU A 16 7.53 -15.66 9.05
CA GLU A 16 6.61 -15.27 7.99
C GLU A 16 6.59 -13.72 7.85
N PRO A 17 7.68 -13.12 7.34
CA PRO A 17 7.80 -11.68 7.23
C PRO A 17 6.98 -11.16 6.02
N VAL A 18 5.71 -10.86 6.25
CA VAL A 18 4.78 -10.34 5.23
C VAL A 18 5.10 -8.89 4.86
N VAL A 19 5.66 -8.14 5.81
CA VAL A 19 6.14 -6.77 5.63
C VAL A 19 7.59 -6.71 6.12
N GLY A 20 8.46 -6.05 5.37
CA GLY A 20 9.88 -5.98 5.71
C GLY A 20 10.64 -4.93 4.91
N LEU A 21 11.92 -4.75 5.21
CA LEU A 21 12.78 -3.84 4.44
C LEU A 21 13.07 -4.45 3.07
N MET A 22 13.10 -3.64 2.00
CA MET A 22 13.44 -4.15 0.66
C MET A 22 14.77 -4.93 0.60
N THR A 23 15.74 -4.56 1.43
CA THR A 23 17.04 -5.25 1.53
C THR A 23 16.97 -6.66 2.08
N GLU A 24 15.95 -6.97 2.88
CA GLU A 24 15.76 -8.32 3.44
C GLU A 24 15.44 -9.32 2.33
N TRP A 25 14.74 -8.88 1.28
CA TRP A 25 14.38 -9.71 0.12
C TRP A 25 15.52 -9.85 -0.90
N LEU A 26 16.37 -8.83 -1.01
CA LEU A 26 17.46 -8.79 -2.00
C LEU A 26 18.64 -9.72 -1.68
N ASN A 27 18.76 -10.19 -0.44
CA ASN A 27 19.83 -11.09 -0.02
C ASN A 27 19.59 -12.56 -0.35
N GLY A 28 18.41 -12.92 -0.86
CA GLY A 28 17.97 -14.30 -1.04
C GLY A 28 18.34 -14.97 -2.37
N ASN A 29 18.48 -14.25 -3.50
CA ASN A 29 18.81 -14.81 -4.84
C ASN A 29 18.99 -13.72 -5.94
N GLU A 30 19.94 -12.77 -5.78
CA GLU A 30 20.37 -11.74 -6.78
C GLU A 30 19.27 -10.84 -7.42
N LEU A 31 19.36 -9.51 -7.30
CA LEU A 31 20.18 -8.72 -8.23
C LEU A 31 20.64 -7.40 -7.59
N SER A 32 21.95 -7.30 -7.41
CA SER A 32 22.64 -6.03 -7.27
C SER A 32 22.61 -5.28 -8.62
N LYS A 33 21.66 -4.37 -8.82
CA LYS A 33 21.94 -3.14 -9.59
C LYS A 33 22.22 -2.01 -8.63
N ARG A 34 23.44 -2.07 -8.08
CA ARG A 34 24.05 -1.01 -7.29
C ARG A 34 24.29 0.18 -8.22
N ALA A 35 23.46 1.21 -8.13
CA ALA A 35 23.83 2.51 -8.67
C ALA A 35 24.97 3.05 -7.78
N ALA A 36 26.17 3.16 -8.34
CA ALA A 36 27.32 3.76 -7.71
C ALA A 36 27.00 5.24 -7.41
N GLY A 37 26.43 5.51 -6.22
CA GLY A 37 26.07 6.86 -5.75
C GLY A 37 24.71 7.00 -5.06
N GLY A 38 23.87 5.96 -5.00
CA GLY A 38 22.55 6.03 -4.37
C GLY A 38 22.51 5.38 -2.98
N ASN A 39 21.99 6.11 -1.99
CA ASN A 39 21.89 5.71 -0.57
C ASN A 39 21.48 4.24 -0.34
N LEU A 40 22.18 3.64 0.61
CA LEU A 40 22.02 2.34 1.29
C LEU A 40 20.58 1.78 1.29
N GLY A 41 20.41 0.53 0.84
CA GLY A 41 19.12 -0.14 0.70
C GLY A 41 18.26 -0.19 1.98
N GLY A 42 16.94 -0.31 1.81
CA GLY A 42 15.96 -0.01 2.86
C GLY A 42 15.70 1.49 3.00
N THR A 43 15.92 2.24 1.91
CA THR A 43 15.84 3.70 1.86
C THR A 43 14.45 4.19 2.21
N MET A 44 14.37 5.10 3.18
CA MET A 44 13.17 5.87 3.50
C MET A 44 12.54 6.44 2.23
N ARG A 45 11.28 6.06 1.95
CA ARG A 45 10.43 6.75 0.99
C ARG A 45 9.84 7.97 1.67
N LEU A 46 10.43 9.13 1.38
CA LEU A 46 10.04 10.41 1.94
C LEU A 46 9.67 11.38 0.82
N GLY A 47 8.44 11.88 0.83
CA GLY A 47 7.97 12.86 -0.16
C GLY A 47 6.94 12.29 -1.12
N ALA A 48 6.75 12.96 -2.26
CA ALA A 48 5.73 12.57 -3.23
C ALA A 48 6.22 11.42 -4.12
N PHE A 49 5.41 10.38 -4.24
CA PHE A 49 5.62 9.27 -5.17
C PHE A 49 4.35 9.02 -5.97
N ASP A 50 4.52 8.64 -7.23
CA ASP A 50 3.42 8.32 -8.11
C ASP A 50 2.95 6.88 -7.87
N ALA A 51 1.65 6.63 -8.10
CA ALA A 51 1.06 5.30 -8.04
C ALA A 51 0.09 5.11 -9.22
N SER A 52 0.16 3.94 -9.84
CA SER A 52 -0.76 3.48 -10.88
C SER A 52 -1.90 2.69 -10.25
N LEU A 53 -3.14 3.08 -10.54
CA LEU A 53 -4.35 2.48 -9.97
C LEU A 53 -5.00 1.53 -10.97
N THR A 54 -5.46 0.38 -10.48
CA THR A 54 -6.23 -0.58 -11.27
C THR A 54 -7.52 0.08 -11.75
N THR A 55 -7.77 0.06 -13.07
CA THR A 55 -9.00 0.62 -13.65
C THR A 55 -10.23 -0.09 -13.10
N GLY A 56 -11.21 0.69 -12.60
CA GLY A 56 -12.45 0.14 -12.03
C GLY A 56 -12.33 -0.34 -10.58
N SER A 57 -11.18 -0.18 -9.93
CA SER A 57 -11.05 -0.32 -8.46
C SER A 57 -11.86 0.73 -7.72
N LEU A 58 -12.12 0.52 -6.42
CA LEU A 58 -12.78 1.53 -5.59
C LEU A 58 -11.93 2.80 -5.52
N VAL A 59 -10.61 2.69 -5.33
CA VAL A 59 -9.72 3.85 -5.27
C VAL A 59 -9.69 4.63 -6.57
N SER A 60 -9.65 3.97 -7.73
CA SER A 60 -9.68 4.68 -9.03
C SER A 60 -10.98 5.48 -9.22
N ARG A 61 -12.11 4.96 -8.75
CA ARG A 61 -13.39 5.68 -8.74
C ARG A 61 -13.40 6.85 -7.75
N ILE A 62 -12.83 6.67 -6.56
CA ILE A 62 -12.75 7.72 -5.53
C ILE A 62 -11.89 8.90 -6.02
N TYR A 63 -10.75 8.62 -6.63
CA TYR A 63 -9.87 9.65 -7.18
C TYR A 63 -10.35 10.22 -8.51
N GLY A 64 -11.14 9.45 -9.27
CA GLY A 64 -11.52 9.80 -10.65
C GLY A 64 -10.34 9.74 -11.62
N ALA A 65 -9.31 8.95 -11.30
CA ALA A 65 -8.06 8.85 -12.06
C ALA A 65 -7.45 7.45 -11.91
N THR A 66 -6.54 7.09 -12.83
CA THR A 66 -5.74 5.86 -12.76
C THR A 66 -4.27 6.11 -12.45
N SER A 67 -3.89 7.36 -12.25
CA SER A 67 -2.55 7.77 -11.82
C SER A 67 -2.69 8.86 -10.78
N ILE A 68 -2.01 8.71 -9.65
CA ILE A 68 -2.01 9.65 -8.52
C ILE A 68 -0.59 9.89 -8.03
N SER A 69 -0.39 10.96 -7.26
CA SER A 69 0.89 11.27 -6.61
C SER A 69 0.66 11.62 -5.15
N GLU A 70 1.20 10.84 -4.22
CA GLU A 70 0.88 10.89 -2.79
C GLU A 70 2.14 10.96 -1.92
N ARG A 71 2.00 11.42 -0.67
CA ARG A 71 3.15 11.66 0.21
C ARG A 71 3.44 10.46 1.10
N HIS A 72 4.66 9.93 1.02
CA HIS A 72 5.14 8.78 1.79
C HIS A 72 6.08 9.21 2.91
N ARG A 73 6.10 8.40 3.97
CA ARG A 73 7.09 8.45 5.06
C ARG A 73 7.22 7.09 5.74
N HIS A 74 7.75 6.11 5.02
CA HIS A 74 7.97 4.76 5.55
C HIS A 74 9.23 4.12 4.94
N ARG A 75 9.65 3.00 5.53
CA ARG A 75 10.78 2.16 5.07
C ARG A 75 10.39 0.72 4.78
N TYR A 76 9.37 0.23 5.48
CA TYR A 76 8.89 -1.14 5.35
C TYR A 76 7.92 -1.23 4.19
N GLU A 77 8.08 -2.30 3.42
CA GLU A 77 7.33 -2.58 2.20
C GLU A 77 6.67 -3.96 2.32
N VAL A 78 5.59 -4.17 1.57
CA VAL A 78 4.97 -5.49 1.46
C VAL A 78 5.95 -6.46 0.77
N ASN A 79 6.16 -7.62 1.36
CA ASN A 79 6.92 -8.69 0.74
C ASN A 79 6.13 -9.25 -0.46
N ARG A 80 6.70 -9.13 -1.66
CA ARG A 80 6.07 -9.53 -2.91
C ARG A 80 5.78 -11.03 -2.98
N ASP A 81 6.53 -11.86 -2.26
CA ASP A 81 6.31 -13.31 -2.20
C ASP A 81 4.98 -13.69 -1.53
N TYR A 82 4.37 -12.75 -0.80
CA TYR A 82 3.06 -12.93 -0.18
C TYR A 82 1.91 -12.36 -1.00
N ILE A 83 2.16 -11.55 -2.04
CA ILE A 83 1.10 -10.97 -2.89
C ILE A 83 0.13 -12.04 -3.41
N PRO A 84 0.60 -13.12 -4.09
CA PRO A 84 -0.33 -14.12 -4.62
C PRO A 84 -1.13 -14.84 -3.53
N LYS A 85 -0.53 -15.03 -2.35
CA LYS A 85 -1.19 -15.68 -1.20
C LYS A 85 -2.29 -14.78 -0.63
N LEU A 86 -2.03 -13.48 -0.54
CA LEU A 86 -3.00 -12.49 -0.05
C LEU A 86 -4.14 -12.29 -1.06
N GLU A 87 -3.83 -12.28 -2.36
CA GLU A 87 -4.82 -12.21 -3.43
C GLU A 87 -5.73 -13.43 -3.46
N ALA A 88 -5.19 -14.64 -3.24
CA ALA A 88 -6.00 -15.85 -3.10
C ALA A 88 -6.99 -15.79 -1.92
N CYS A 89 -6.72 -14.96 -0.91
CA CYS A 89 -7.59 -14.70 0.23
C CYS A 89 -8.52 -13.49 0.04
N GLY A 90 -8.59 -12.93 -1.17
CA GLY A 90 -9.51 -11.86 -1.55
C GLY A 90 -9.00 -10.43 -1.30
N LEU A 91 -7.76 -10.25 -0.85
CA LEU A 91 -7.14 -8.91 -0.82
C LEU A 91 -6.76 -8.49 -2.25
N LYS A 92 -7.00 -7.25 -2.64
CA LYS A 92 -6.61 -6.76 -3.96
C LYS A 92 -5.56 -5.67 -3.83
N PHE A 93 -4.50 -5.75 -4.62
CA PHE A 93 -3.52 -4.67 -4.73
C PHE A 93 -3.95 -3.70 -5.84
N SER A 94 -4.78 -2.73 -5.47
CA SER A 94 -5.45 -1.82 -6.41
C SER A 94 -4.60 -0.59 -6.79
N GLY A 95 -3.45 -0.40 -6.14
CA GLY A 95 -2.49 0.64 -6.44
C GLY A 95 -1.07 0.12 -6.26
N MET A 96 -0.24 0.34 -7.28
CA MET A 96 1.15 -0.08 -7.32
C MET A 96 2.03 1.12 -7.69
N SER A 97 3.31 1.09 -7.34
CA SER A 97 4.31 1.99 -7.91
C SER A 97 4.33 1.88 -9.45
N PRO A 98 4.81 2.89 -10.19
CA PRO A 98 4.73 2.89 -11.66
C PRO A 98 5.53 1.76 -12.33
N ASP A 99 6.53 1.22 -11.63
CA ASP A 99 7.30 0.04 -12.05
C ASP A 99 6.62 -1.30 -11.69
N GLY A 100 5.49 -1.27 -11.00
CA GLY A 100 4.72 -2.44 -10.58
C GLY A 100 5.39 -3.25 -9.45
N LEU A 101 6.42 -2.72 -8.80
CA LEU A 101 7.20 -3.46 -7.80
C LEU A 101 6.64 -3.32 -6.38
N LEU A 102 6.17 -2.13 -6.01
CA LEU A 102 5.77 -1.79 -4.65
C LEU A 102 4.25 -1.64 -4.58
N PRO A 103 3.56 -2.41 -3.72
CA PRO A 103 2.16 -2.20 -3.47
C PRO A 103 1.92 -0.96 -2.60
N GLU A 104 1.09 -0.04 -3.11
CA GLU A 104 0.80 1.25 -2.48
C GLU A 104 -0.58 1.26 -1.82
N ILE A 105 -1.52 0.50 -2.40
CA ILE A 105 -2.94 0.51 -2.03
C ILE A 105 -3.49 -0.91 -2.08
N VAL A 106 -4.26 -1.26 -1.04
CA VAL A 106 -5.00 -2.51 -0.96
C VAL A 106 -6.49 -2.28 -0.74
N GLU A 107 -7.32 -3.17 -1.28
CA GLU A 107 -8.78 -3.14 -1.20
C GLU A 107 -9.37 -4.53 -0.96
N ARG A 108 -10.64 -4.57 -0.56
CA ARG A 108 -11.45 -5.80 -0.52
C ARG A 108 -12.85 -5.53 -1.06
N ASP A 109 -13.34 -6.43 -1.91
CA ASP A 109 -14.69 -6.33 -2.49
C ASP A 109 -15.78 -6.87 -1.56
N ASP A 110 -15.41 -7.72 -0.59
CA ASP A 110 -16.35 -8.35 0.36
C ASP A 110 -16.69 -7.45 1.56
N HIS A 111 -16.27 -6.18 1.51
CA HIS A 111 -16.54 -5.17 2.52
C HIS A 111 -17.09 -3.90 1.86
N PRO A 112 -18.13 -3.23 2.43
CA PRO A 112 -18.81 -2.10 1.78
C PRO A 112 -17.89 -0.91 1.46
N TRP A 113 -16.83 -0.73 2.24
CA TRP A 113 -15.76 0.22 1.98
C TRP A 113 -14.50 -0.24 2.70
N PHE A 114 -13.50 -0.74 1.97
CA PHE A 114 -12.23 -1.19 2.54
C PHE A 114 -11.08 -0.73 1.65
N VAL A 115 -10.27 0.19 2.16
CA VAL A 115 -9.10 0.73 1.48
C VAL A 115 -7.99 0.88 2.52
N GLY A 116 -6.82 0.30 2.26
CA GLY A 116 -5.57 0.55 2.99
C GLY A 116 -4.58 1.23 2.06
N VAL A 117 -3.88 2.25 2.54
CA VAL A 117 -2.87 3.00 1.78
C VAL A 117 -1.57 3.06 2.57
N GLN A 118 -0.44 3.05 1.87
CA GLN A 118 0.88 3.21 2.48
C GLN A 118 1.28 4.68 2.66
N TYR A 119 0.76 5.56 1.80
CA TYR A 119 0.97 7.00 1.87
C TYR A 119 0.06 7.69 2.91
N HIS A 120 0.28 8.99 3.07
CA HIS A 120 -0.38 9.86 4.04
C HIS A 120 -1.38 10.83 3.36
N PRO A 121 -2.62 10.40 3.08
CA PRO A 121 -3.64 11.25 2.44
C PRO A 121 -3.97 12.51 3.28
N GLU A 122 -3.77 12.46 4.60
CA GLU A 122 -3.95 13.57 5.53
C GLU A 122 -3.06 14.76 5.20
N LEU A 123 -1.87 14.53 4.64
CA LEU A 123 -0.92 15.59 4.32
C LEU A 123 -1.32 16.41 3.08
N LYS A 124 -2.28 15.92 2.28
CA LYS A 124 -2.83 16.63 1.11
C LYS A 124 -4.26 17.12 1.30
N SER A 125 -4.93 16.72 2.39
CA SER A 125 -6.28 17.18 2.71
C SER A 125 -6.28 18.65 3.12
N ARG A 126 -7.26 19.43 2.66
CA ARG A 126 -7.45 20.85 3.02
C ARG A 126 -8.90 21.12 3.42
N PRO A 127 -9.20 22.14 4.26
CA PRO A 127 -10.57 22.42 4.70
C PRO A 127 -11.58 22.59 3.57
N PHE A 128 -11.21 23.31 2.51
CA PHE A 128 -12.07 23.56 1.34
C PHE A 128 -11.84 22.57 0.17
N ALA A 129 -10.93 21.63 0.35
CA ALA A 129 -10.63 20.58 -0.62
C ALA A 129 -10.24 19.31 0.16
N PRO A 130 -11.21 18.66 0.84
CA PRO A 130 -10.94 17.46 1.60
C PRO A 130 -10.46 16.36 0.67
N HIS A 131 -9.49 15.59 1.14
CA HIS A 131 -8.93 14.50 0.35
C HIS A 131 -10.03 13.48 -0.03
N PRO A 132 -10.06 12.99 -1.30
CA PRO A 132 -11.16 12.16 -1.80
C PRO A 132 -11.35 10.87 -1.00
N LEU A 133 -10.28 10.24 -0.50
CA LEU A 133 -10.40 9.07 0.39
C LEU A 133 -11.18 9.38 1.68
N PHE A 134 -10.90 10.49 2.37
CA PHE A 134 -11.63 10.83 3.59
C PHE A 134 -13.09 11.17 3.30
N LYS A 135 -13.36 11.92 2.23
CA LYS A 135 -14.73 12.21 1.82
C LYS A 135 -15.51 10.91 1.57
N SER A 136 -14.93 10.00 0.78
CA SER A 136 -15.55 8.71 0.48
C SER A 136 -15.73 7.83 1.72
N PHE A 137 -14.74 7.78 2.62
CA PHE A 137 -14.84 7.04 3.88
C PHE A 137 -16.01 7.54 4.75
N ILE A 138 -16.13 8.86 4.92
CA ILE A 138 -17.22 9.46 5.70
C ILE A 138 -18.58 9.21 5.05
N ASP A 139 -18.67 9.31 3.71
CA ASP A 139 -19.90 8.99 2.99
C ASP A 139 -20.31 7.52 3.21
N ALA A 140 -19.36 6.58 3.13
CA ALA A 140 -19.60 5.17 3.43
C ALA A 140 -20.03 4.93 4.89
N ALA A 141 -19.40 5.61 5.85
CA ALA A 141 -19.74 5.53 7.27
C ALA A 141 -21.17 6.06 7.53
N LYS A 142 -21.56 7.17 6.87
CA LYS A 142 -22.92 7.72 6.96
C LYS A 142 -23.96 6.76 6.41
N VAL A 143 -23.67 6.09 5.29
CA VAL A 143 -24.57 5.05 4.74
C VAL A 143 -24.70 3.90 5.74
N ARG A 144 -23.58 3.39 6.28
CA ARG A 144 -23.60 2.28 7.24
C ARG A 144 -24.34 2.63 8.53
N SER A 145 -24.18 3.84 9.06
CA SER A 145 -24.86 4.30 10.27
C SER A 145 -26.38 4.38 10.14
N ARG A 146 -26.93 4.43 8.92
CA ARG A 146 -28.38 4.47 8.66
C ARG A 146 -29.00 3.08 8.46
N LEU A 147 -28.16 2.05 8.36
CA LEU A 147 -28.56 0.65 8.19
C LEU A 147 -28.61 -0.10 9.54
N VAL A 148 -28.25 0.57 10.63
CA VAL A 148 -28.40 0.14 12.02
C VAL A 148 -29.58 0.90 12.61
#